data_AF-A0A060C311-F1
#
_entry.id   AF-A0A060C311-F1
#
_cell.length_a   1.000
_cell.length_b   1.000
_cell.length_c   1.000
_cell.angle_alpha   90.00
_cell.angle_beta   90.00
_cell.angle_gamma   90.00
#
_symmetry.space_group_name_H-M   'P 1'
#
loop_
_entity.id
_entity.type
_entity.pdbx_description
1 polymer ?
#
loop_
_entity_poly.entity_id
_entity_poly.type
_entity_poly.pdbx_seq_one_letter_code
_entity_poly.pdbx_strand_id
1 'polypeptide(L)'
;AGLEFYDRLFAECLKYQIEPIVTLSHFEMPYYLVTKYGGWRNRKMIDFFVKFADTCFERYRNQVKYWMTFNEINNQTGYQNEFCLFTNSGN
;
A
#
# COMPACT_ATOMS: atom_id res chain seq x y z
N ALA A 1 4.68 -4.29 16.35
CA ALA A 1 3.26 -3.90 16.43
C ALA A 1 2.55 -4.09 15.08
N GLY A 2 2.85 -3.33 14.02
CA GLY A 2 2.13 -3.45 12.73
C GLY A 2 2.38 -4.76 11.96
N LEU A 3 3.64 -5.16 11.77
CA LEU A 3 3.97 -6.36 10.98
C LEU A 3 3.45 -7.66 11.60
N GLU A 4 3.49 -7.76 12.93
CA GLU A 4 3.01 -8.92 13.68
C GLU A 4 1.49 -9.12 13.59
N PHE A 5 0.75 -8.05 13.32
CA PHE A 5 -0.67 -8.17 13.00
C PHE A 5 -0.87 -8.89 11.66
N TYR A 6 -0.15 -8.47 10.62
CA TYR A 6 -0.24 -9.10 9.29
C TYR A 6 0.31 -10.52 9.26
N ASP A 7 1.36 -10.81 10.03
CA ASP A 7 1.86 -12.19 10.21
C ASP A 7 0.72 -13.11 10.72
N ARG A 8 -0.01 -12.67 11.76
CA ARG A 8 -1.13 -13.44 12.32
C ARG A 8 -2.31 -13.53 11.36
N LEU A 9 -2.61 -12.46 10.64
CA LEU A 9 -3.69 -12.43 9.66
C LEU A 9 -3.43 -13.41 8.52
N PHE A 10 -2.23 -13.38 7.91
CA PHE A 10 -1.87 -14.28 6.83
C PHE A 10 -1.80 -15.73 7.30
N ALA A 11 -1.24 -15.98 8.50
CA ALA A 11 -1.23 -17.32 9.08
C ALA A 11 -2.64 -17.89 9.27
N GLU A 12 -3.61 -17.09 9.75
CA GLU A 12 -4.99 -17.54 9.91
C GLU A 12 -5.69 -17.77 8.56
N CYS A 13 -5.46 -16.91 7.55
CA CYS A 13 -5.97 -17.16 6.19
C CYS A 13 -5.44 -18.49 5.61
N LEU A 14 -4.13 -18.71 5.70
CA LEU A 14 -3.49 -19.92 5.18
C LEU A 14 -3.96 -21.19 5.88
N LYS A 15 -4.26 -21.11 7.20
CA LYS A 15 -4.86 -22.21 7.97
C LYS A 15 -6.20 -22.67 7.41
N TYR A 16 -6.99 -21.77 6.82
CA TYR A 16 -8.25 -22.10 6.14
C TYR A 16 -8.10 -22.28 4.62
N GLN A 17 -6.87 -22.44 4.11
CA GLN A 17 -6.56 -22.55 2.67
C GLN A 17 -7.03 -21.35 1.85
N ILE A 18 -7.12 -20.17 2.48
CA ILE A 18 -7.42 -18.90 1.80
C ILE A 18 -6.08 -18.29 1.39
N GLU A 19 -5.83 -18.19 0.09
CA GLU A 19 -4.64 -17.54 -0.46
C GLU A 19 -4.78 -16.01 -0.36
N PRO A 20 -3.95 -15.31 0.43
CA PRO A 20 -4.03 -13.87 0.58
C PRO A 20 -3.51 -13.16 -0.68
N ILE A 21 -4.28 -12.16 -1.17
CA ILE A 21 -3.85 -11.22 -2.20
C ILE A 21 -3.61 -9.87 -1.53
N VAL A 22 -2.37 -9.38 -1.57
CA VAL A 22 -1.97 -8.17 -0.82
C VAL A 22 -1.81 -6.98 -1.75
N THR A 23 -2.47 -5.87 -1.39
CA THR A 23 -2.28 -4.57 -2.02
C THR A 23 -1.41 -3.70 -1.13
N LEU A 24 -0.23 -3.28 -1.61
CA LEU A 24 0.78 -2.57 -0.81
C LEU A 24 0.35 -1.15 -0.41
N SER A 25 -0.32 -0.43 -1.30
CA SER A 25 -0.81 0.92 -1.02
C SER A 25 -2.32 1.00 -1.23
N HIS A 26 -3.06 1.07 -0.12
CA HIS A 26 -4.51 1.25 -0.10
C HIS A 26 -4.90 2.52 0.69
N PHE A 27 -4.54 3.69 0.15
CA PHE A 27 -5.00 5.02 0.58
C PHE A 27 -4.68 5.43 2.03
N GLU A 28 -3.53 5.02 2.56
CA GLU A 28 -3.12 5.32 3.94
C GLU A 28 -1.73 5.99 4.01
N MET A 29 -1.43 6.91 3.09
CA MET A 29 -0.17 7.65 3.14
C MET A 29 0.04 8.27 4.54
N PRO A 30 1.18 7.99 5.21
CA PRO A 30 1.46 8.59 6.51
C PRO A 30 1.40 10.11 6.42
N TYR A 31 0.57 10.76 7.24
CA TYR A 31 0.37 12.22 7.27
C TYR A 31 1.69 13.00 7.45
N TYR A 32 2.68 12.37 8.09
CA TYR A 32 4.04 12.89 8.22
C TYR A 32 4.74 13.12 6.86
N LEU A 33 4.51 12.25 5.87
CA LEU A 33 5.10 12.37 4.54
C LEU A 33 4.45 13.48 3.72
N VAL A 34 3.15 13.71 3.93
CA VAL A 34 2.41 14.82 3.31
C VAL A 34 2.92 16.17 3.82
N THR A 35 2.99 16.33 5.14
CA THR A 35 3.42 17.59 5.79
C THR A 35 4.90 17.91 5.57
N LYS A 36 5.78 16.90 5.56
CA LYS A 36 7.23 17.11 5.45
C LYS A 36 7.76 17.15 4.02
N TYR A 37 7.14 16.40 3.10
CA TYR A 37 7.66 16.25 1.74
C TYR A 37 6.68 16.68 0.64
N GLY A 38 5.45 17.09 0.97
CA GLY A 38 4.44 17.46 -0.01
C GLY A 38 3.81 16.26 -0.72
N GLY A 39 3.84 15.08 -0.09
CA GLY A 39 3.29 13.84 -0.64
C GLY A 39 3.96 13.43 -1.95
N TRP A 40 3.17 12.90 -2.89
CA TRP A 40 3.67 12.39 -4.19
C TRP A 40 4.27 13.44 -5.12
N ARG A 41 4.19 14.73 -4.78
CA ARG A 41 4.87 15.80 -5.53
C ARG A 41 6.39 15.74 -5.39
N ASN A 42 6.92 14.93 -4.47
CA ASN A 42 8.34 14.80 -4.21
C ASN A 42 8.87 13.42 -4.61
N ARG A 43 9.90 13.38 -5.47
CA ARG A 43 10.50 12.14 -5.97
C ARG A 43 11.05 11.24 -4.86
N LYS A 44 11.41 11.79 -3.69
CA LYS A 44 11.85 10.99 -2.53
C LYS A 44 10.78 10.02 -2.01
N MET A 45 9.50 10.26 -2.32
CA MET A 45 8.42 9.31 -2.02
C MET A 45 8.59 7.98 -2.73
N ILE A 46 9.20 7.97 -3.91
CA ILE A 46 9.49 6.74 -4.65
C ILE A 46 10.43 5.85 -3.81
N ASP A 47 11.52 6.42 -3.30
CA ASP A 47 12.50 5.68 -2.49
C ASP A 47 11.86 5.15 -1.19
N PHE A 48 11.00 5.94 -0.56
CA PHE A 48 10.27 5.51 0.64
C PHE A 48 9.30 4.38 0.34
N PHE A 49 8.57 4.45 -0.77
CA PHE A 49 7.65 3.40 -1.21
C PHE A 49 8.40 2.12 -1.57
N VAL A 50 9.50 2.22 -2.32
CA VAL A 50 10.34 1.07 -2.68
C VAL A 50 10.88 0.39 -1.42
N LYS A 51 11.41 1.15 -0.47
CA LYS A 51 11.88 0.58 0.81
C LYS A 51 10.78 -0.14 1.60
N PHE A 52 9.57 0.41 1.59
CA PHE A 52 8.40 -0.23 2.21
C PHE A 52 8.03 -1.53 1.48
N ALA A 53 7.95 -1.49 0.15
CA ALA A 53 7.64 -2.65 -0.68
C ALA A 53 8.67 -3.77 -0.48
N ASP A 54 9.97 -3.45 -0.51
CA ASP A 54 11.05 -4.41 -0.28
C ASP A 54 10.92 -5.09 1.10
N THR A 55 10.58 -4.32 2.13
CA THR A 55 10.38 -4.86 3.49
C THR A 55 9.21 -5.83 3.54
N CYS A 56 8.10 -5.52 2.85
CA CYS A 56 6.93 -6.40 2.76
C CYS A 56 7.23 -7.65 1.95
N PHE A 57 7.90 -7.52 0.80
CA PHE A 57 8.27 -8.66 -0.03
C PHE A 57 9.20 -9.61 0.71
N GLU A 58 10.25 -9.11 1.36
CA GLU A 58 11.20 -9.97 2.09
C GLU A 58 10.51 -10.70 3.24
N ARG A 59 9.62 -10.03 3.97
CA ARG A 59 8.94 -10.64 5.13
C ARG A 59 7.88 -11.67 4.73
N TYR A 60 7.10 -11.40 3.69
CA TYR A 60 5.92 -12.21 3.35
C TYR A 60 6.08 -13.05 2.07
N ARG A 61 7.26 -13.10 1.45
CA ARG A 61 7.56 -13.92 0.25
C ARG A 61 7.10 -15.38 0.33
N ASN A 62 7.10 -15.96 1.53
CA ASN A 62 6.71 -17.37 1.72
C ASN A 62 5.22 -17.55 2.07
N GLN A 63 4.52 -16.45 2.39
CA GLN A 63 3.12 -16.45 2.84
C GLN A 63 2.16 -15.86 1.80
N VAL A 64 2.65 -15.00 0.91
CA VAL A 64 1.86 -14.25 -0.07
C VAL A 64 2.46 -14.44 -1.46
N LYS A 65 1.66 -14.99 -2.38
CA LYS A 65 2.06 -15.23 -3.77
C LYS A 65 1.63 -14.12 -4.72
N TYR A 66 0.50 -13.46 -4.42
CA TYR A 66 -0.12 -12.47 -5.31
C TYR A 66 -0.05 -11.07 -4.70
N TRP A 67 0.48 -10.14 -5.49
CA TRP A 67 0.79 -8.79 -5.05
C TRP A 67 0.24 -7.75 -6.02
N MET A 68 -0.32 -6.68 -5.48
CA MET A 68 -0.69 -5.46 -6.21
C MET A 68 0.05 -4.27 -5.60
N THR A 69 0.63 -3.41 -6.43
CA THR A 69 1.46 -2.28 -5.96
C THR A 69 0.60 -1.09 -5.52
N PHE A 70 -0.28 -0.60 -6.39
CA PHE A 70 -1.21 0.49 -6.10
C PHE A 70 -2.62 0.07 -6.47
N ASN A 71 -3.56 0.21 -5.53
CA ASN A 71 -4.97 0.13 -5.87
C ASN A 71 -5.36 1.35 -6.73
N GLU A 72 -6.05 1.13 -7.84
CA GLU A 72 -6.72 2.17 -8.65
C GLU A 72 -5.85 3.40 -9.03
N ILE A 73 -4.65 3.16 -9.57
CA ILE A 73 -3.75 4.26 -9.99
C ILE A 73 -4.39 5.25 -10.99
N ASN A 74 -5.39 4.80 -11.75
CA ASN A 74 -6.13 5.57 -12.73
C ASN A 74 -7.15 6.57 -12.13
N ASN A 75 -7.51 6.47 -10.84
CA ASN A 75 -8.39 7.46 -10.19
C ASN A 75 -7.79 8.89 -10.23
N GLN A 76 -6.46 9.01 -10.37
CA GLN A 76 -5.77 10.29 -10.53
C GLN A 76 -6.09 11.00 -11.86
N THR A 77 -6.76 10.36 -12.81
CA THR A 77 -7.17 10.98 -14.09
C THR A 77 -8.50 11.73 -13.99
N GLY A 78 -9.26 11.54 -12.92
CA GLY A 78 -10.56 12.17 -12.68
C GLY A 78 -10.50 13.52 -11.96
N TYR A 79 -9.75 14.51 -12.46
CA TYR A 79 -9.69 15.85 -11.85
C TYR A 79 -11.03 16.63 -11.87
N GLN A 80 -12.06 16.10 -12.55
CA GLN A 80 -13.39 16.72 -12.68
C GLN A 80 -14.48 16.05 -11.82
N ASN A 81 -14.17 14.99 -11.06
CA ASN A 81 -15.16 14.24 -10.30
C ASN A 81 -14.79 14.20 -8.81
N GLU A 82 -15.63 14.79 -7.95
CA GLU A 82 -15.38 14.95 -6.52
C GLU A 82 -15.16 13.61 -5.79
N PHE A 83 -15.74 12.51 -6.30
CA PHE A 83 -15.54 11.17 -5.73
C PHE A 83 -14.11 10.64 -5.92
N CYS A 84 -13.47 10.95 -7.05
CA CYS A 84 -12.09 10.53 -7.36
C CYS A 84 -11.03 11.27 -6.51
N LEU A 85 -11.41 12.36 -5.82
CA LEU A 85 -10.54 13.06 -4.88
C LEU A 85 -10.40 12.33 -3.54
N PHE A 86 -11.41 11.55 -3.13
CA PHE A 86 -11.42 10.80 -1.87
C PHE A 86 -10.87 9.36 -2.01
N THR A 87 -10.76 8.85 -3.25
CA THR A 87 -10.22 7.52 -3.57
C THR A 87 -8.89 7.60 -4.34
N ASN A 88 -8.16 8.71 -4.21
CA ASN A 88 -6.84 8.85 -4.81
C ASN A 88 -5.72 8.70 -3.78
N SER A 89 -4.53 8.38 -4.28
CA SER A 89 -3.32 8.14 -3.48
C SER A 89 -2.75 9.42 -2.82
N GLY A 90 -3.50 10.51 -2.76
CA GLY A 90 -3.12 11.77 -2.13
C GLY A 90 -2.92 12.90 -3.11
N ASN A 91 -3.81 13.90 -3.05
CA ASN A 91 -3.56 15.28 -3.48
C ASN A 91 -2.90 16.11 -2.37
#